data_AF-A0A2N0KXG2-F1
#
_entry.id   AF-A0A2N0KXG2-F1
#
_cell.length_a   1.000
_cell.length_b   1.000
_cell.length_c   1.000
_cell.angle_alpha   90.00
_cell.angle_beta   90.00
_cell.angle_gamma   90.00
#
_symmetry.space_group_name_H-M   'P 1'
#
loop_
_entity.id
_entity.type
_entity.pdbx_description
1 polymer ?
#
loop_
_entity_poly.entity_id
_entity_poly.type
_entity_poly.pdbx_seq_one_letter_code
_entity_poly.pdbx_strand_id
1 'polypeptide(L)'
;YTDPQRLRRDDPGRPEVCNIYSLHKIFTGAEATATVHQECTTATRGCVDCKRHLADNINDYLRELRERREDIKARPGYVQEILHEGGKRARAIAQETIAEVYDKMGLV
;
A
#
# COMPACT_ATOMS: atom_id res chain seq x y z
N TYR A 1 -5.55 0.69 -16.45
CA TYR A 1 -5.71 2.01 -17.07
C TYR A 1 -4.35 2.65 -17.28
N THR A 2 -4.11 3.26 -18.44
CA THR A 2 -2.90 4.02 -18.83
C THR A 2 -3.33 5.29 -19.58
N ASP A 3 -2.41 6.08 -20.13
CA ASP A 3 -2.74 7.21 -21.00
C ASP A 3 -3.54 6.74 -22.24
N PRO A 4 -4.81 7.15 -22.42
CA PRO A 4 -5.63 6.76 -23.56
C PRO A 4 -5.13 7.28 -24.91
N GLN A 5 -4.31 8.33 -24.92
CA GLN A 5 -3.76 8.92 -26.15
C GLN A 5 -2.47 8.24 -26.60
N ARG A 6 -1.86 7.40 -25.76
CA ARG A 6 -0.68 6.60 -26.12
C ARG A 6 -1.11 5.26 -26.71
N LEU A 7 -1.41 5.25 -28.01
CA LEU A 7 -1.99 4.08 -28.70
C LEU A 7 -0.93 3.09 -29.16
N ARG A 8 0.24 3.56 -29.58
CA ARG A 8 1.36 2.76 -30.08
C ARG A 8 2.56 2.88 -29.17
N ARG A 9 3.49 1.93 -29.29
CA ARG A 9 4.73 1.89 -28.49
C ARG A 9 5.54 3.17 -28.65
N ASP A 10 5.66 3.64 -29.89
CA ASP A 10 6.52 4.75 -30.29
C ASP A 10 5.80 6.11 -30.15
N ASP A 11 4.54 6.12 -29.69
CA ASP A 11 3.84 7.36 -29.33
C ASP A 11 4.38 7.86 -27.97
N PRO A 12 4.79 9.13 -27.87
CA PRO A 12 5.10 9.77 -26.60
C PRO A 12 3.93 9.69 -25.62
N GLY A 13 4.22 9.32 -24.37
CA GLY A 13 3.21 9.26 -23.30
C GLY A 13 3.15 10.51 -22.45
N ARG A 14 2.04 10.66 -21.71
CA ARG A 14 1.89 11.66 -20.63
C ARG A 14 1.80 10.94 -19.28
N PRO A 15 2.91 10.83 -18.55
CA PRO A 15 2.95 10.11 -17.27
C PRO A 15 1.93 10.63 -16.24
N GLU A 16 1.60 11.91 -16.27
CA GLU A 16 0.76 12.62 -15.30
C GLU A 16 -0.71 12.15 -15.33
N VAL A 17 -1.18 11.61 -16.45
CA VAL A 17 -2.53 11.03 -16.60
C VAL A 17 -2.53 9.50 -16.53
N CYS A 18 -1.37 8.88 -16.33
CA CYS A 18 -1.18 7.44 -16.37
C CYS A 18 -1.10 6.85 -14.95
N ASN A 19 -2.07 6.00 -14.59
CA ASN A 19 -2.06 5.34 -13.28
C ASN A 19 -0.81 4.48 -13.03
N ILE A 20 -0.21 3.90 -14.08
CA ILE A 20 1.03 3.12 -13.95
C ILE A 20 2.18 3.99 -13.44
N TYR A 21 2.29 5.24 -13.91
CA TYR A 21 3.32 6.15 -13.43
C TYR A 21 3.07 6.60 -11.99
N SER A 22 1.80 6.83 -11.60
CA SER A 22 1.46 7.10 -10.20
C SER A 22 1.88 5.97 -9.26
N LEU A 23 1.75 4.71 -9.69
CA LEU A 23 2.20 3.56 -8.91
C LEU A 23 3.74 3.46 -8.83
N HIS A 24 4.47 3.82 -9.89
CA HIS A 24 5.94 3.85 -9.85
C HIS A 24 6.48 4.77 -8.74
N LYS A 25 5.84 5.91 -8.51
CA LYS A 25 6.21 6.85 -7.43
C LYS A 25 6.17 6.22 -6.03
N ILE A 26 5.39 5.14 -5.86
CA ILE A 26 5.25 4.42 -4.59
C ILE A 26 6.24 3.24 -4.54
N PHE A 27 6.36 2.47 -5.62
CA PHE A 27 6.98 1.15 -5.58
C PHE A 27 8.39 1.05 -6.19
N THR A 28 8.81 2.01 -7.02
CA THR A 28 10.03 1.86 -7.86
C THR A 28 11.22 2.71 -7.40
N GLY A 29 11.03 3.60 -6.42
CA GLY A 29 12.08 4.51 -5.95
C GLY A 29 12.31 5.72 -6.87
N ALA A 30 12.91 6.78 -6.33
CA ALA A 30 12.93 8.09 -6.99
C ALA A 30 13.72 8.10 -8.31
N GLU A 31 14.91 7.50 -8.33
CA GLU A 31 15.79 7.49 -9.51
C GLU A 31 15.14 6.71 -10.67
N ALA A 32 14.77 5.45 -10.43
CA ALA A 32 14.14 4.62 -11.47
C ALA A 32 12.78 5.18 -11.92
N THR A 33 12.05 5.89 -11.05
CA THR A 33 10.83 6.61 -11.44
C THR A 33 11.12 7.77 -12.39
N ALA A 34 12.21 8.53 -12.17
CA ALA A 34 12.62 9.58 -13.10
C ALA A 34 12.99 8.99 -14.47
N THR A 35 13.69 7.86 -14.50
CA THR A 35 13.97 7.11 -15.75
C THR A 35 12.68 6.67 -16.45
N VAL A 36 11.70 6.12 -15.71
CA VAL A 36 10.39 5.75 -16.28
C VAL A 36 9.70 6.95 -16.92
N HIS A 37 9.75 8.12 -16.29
CA HIS A 37 9.16 9.36 -16.83
C HIS A 37 9.81 9.76 -18.15
N GLN A 38 11.14 9.85 -18.16
CA GLN A 38 11.93 10.19 -19.34
C GLN A 38 11.64 9.22 -20.49
N GLU A 39 11.68 7.92 -20.23
CA GLU A 39 11.48 6.91 -21.27
C GLU A 39 10.04 6.83 -21.78
N CYS A 40 9.06 7.20 -20.95
CA CYS A 40 7.67 7.30 -21.35
C CYS A 40 7.43 8.51 -22.27
N THR A 41 7.98 9.68 -21.91
CA THR A 41 7.82 10.94 -22.66
C THR A 41 8.63 10.97 -23.96
N THR A 42 9.72 10.20 -24.04
CA THR A 42 10.54 10.04 -25.25
C THR A 42 10.18 8.80 -26.08
N ALA A 43 9.16 8.04 -25.66
CA ALA A 43 8.70 6.81 -26.29
C ALA A 43 9.77 5.71 -26.44
N THR A 44 10.85 5.75 -25.65
CA THR A 44 11.92 4.74 -25.69
C THR A 44 11.54 3.45 -24.95
N ARG A 45 10.56 3.51 -24.03
CA ARG A 45 9.98 2.32 -23.33
C ARG A 45 8.52 2.12 -23.66
N GLY A 46 8.13 0.90 -24.04
CA GLY A 46 6.73 0.52 -24.25
C GLY A 46 5.91 0.36 -22.96
N CYS A 47 4.60 0.55 -23.05
CA CYS A 47 3.68 0.40 -21.90
C CYS A 47 3.70 -1.01 -21.26
N VAL A 48 3.96 -2.05 -22.04
CA VAL A 48 4.05 -3.43 -21.53
C VAL A 48 5.29 -3.61 -20.65
N ASP A 49 6.45 -3.15 -21.12
CA ASP A 49 7.70 -3.26 -20.36
C ASP A 49 7.68 -2.39 -19.11
N CYS A 50 7.08 -1.19 -19.21
CA CYS A 50 6.81 -0.33 -18.07
C CYS A 50 5.98 -1.04 -16.98
N LYS A 51 4.88 -1.72 -17.38
CA LYS A 51 4.06 -2.50 -16.44
C LYS A 51 4.80 -3.70 -15.86
N ARG A 52 5.65 -4.38 -16.63
CA ARG A 52 6.45 -5.50 -16.13
C ARG A 52 7.41 -5.03 -15.04
N HIS A 53 8.16 -3.96 -15.32
CA HIS A 53 9.05 -3.35 -14.34
C HIS A 53 8.30 -2.88 -13.08
N LEU A 54 7.11 -2.30 -13.21
CA LEU A 54 6.28 -1.97 -12.05
C LEU A 54 5.87 -3.23 -11.26
N ALA A 55 5.44 -4.29 -11.95
CA ALA A 55 4.97 -5.51 -11.32
C ALA A 55 6.08 -6.18 -10.50
N ASP A 56 7.31 -6.20 -11.02
CA ASP A 56 8.47 -6.74 -10.30
C ASP A 56 8.71 -5.97 -9.01
N ASN A 57 8.74 -4.63 -9.07
CA ASN A 57 8.88 -3.77 -7.89
C ASN A 57 7.75 -3.94 -6.87
N ILE A 58 6.49 -4.05 -7.33
CA ILE A 58 5.35 -4.32 -6.43
C ILE A 58 5.51 -5.67 -5.75
N ASN A 59 5.97 -6.69 -6.48
CA ASN A 59 6.18 -8.01 -5.92
C ASN A 59 7.30 -8.06 -4.89
N ASP A 60 8.39 -7.33 -5.13
CA ASP A 60 9.48 -7.19 -4.18
C ASP A 60 9.05 -6.43 -2.93
N TYR A 61 8.36 -5.29 -3.10
CA TYR A 61 7.84 -4.50 -1.99
C TYR A 61 6.87 -5.31 -1.10
N LEU A 62 6.00 -6.12 -1.71
CA LEU A 62 5.00 -6.91 -0.99
C LEU A 62 5.51 -8.28 -0.52
N ARG A 63 6.77 -8.65 -0.80
CA ARG A 63 7.32 -9.98 -0.53
C ARG A 63 7.26 -10.33 0.96
N GLU A 64 7.90 -9.53 1.80
CA GLU A 64 7.95 -9.75 3.26
C GLU A 64 6.55 -9.76 3.88
N LEU A 65 5.66 -8.88 3.41
CA LEU A 65 4.27 -8.81 3.89
C LEU A 65 3.49 -10.09 3.57
N ARG A 66 3.72 -10.69 2.40
CA ARG A 66 3.10 -11.96 2.00
C ARG A 66 3.67 -13.12 2.82
N GLU A 67 4.97 -13.16 3.05
CA GLU A 67 5.63 -14.17 3.89
C GLU A 67 5.09 -14.13 5.32
N ARG A 68 5.07 -12.96 5.95
CA ARG A 68 4.52 -12.77 7.30
C ARG A 68 3.04 -13.11 7.39
N ARG A 69 2.27 -12.82 6.33
CA ARG A 69 0.85 -13.22 6.25
C ARG A 69 0.70 -14.74 6.25
N GLU A 70 1.53 -15.46 5.51
CA GLU A 70 1.50 -16.92 5.49
C GLU A 70 1.91 -17.51 6.85
N ASP A 71 2.90 -16.94 7.53
CA ASP A 71 3.27 -17.34 8.90
C ASP A 71 2.12 -17.17 9.90
N ILE A 72 1.39 -16.05 9.82
CA ILE A 72 0.20 -15.79 10.65
C ILE A 72 -0.92 -16.77 10.29
N LYS A 73 -1.16 -17.01 9.01
CA LYS A 73 -2.21 -17.92 8.51
C LYS A 73 -1.94 -19.37 8.92
N ALA A 74 -0.67 -19.77 9.00
CA ALA A 74 -0.26 -21.10 9.49
C ALA A 74 -0.52 -21.31 10.99
N ARG A 75 -0.94 -20.27 11.73
CA ARG A 75 -1.27 -20.31 13.17
C ARG A 75 -2.76 -20.01 13.39
N PRO A 76 -3.66 -21.01 13.26
CA PRO A 76 -5.08 -20.82 13.51
C PRO A 76 -5.32 -20.24 14.92
N GLY A 77 -6.20 -19.25 15.03
CA GLY A 77 -6.53 -18.60 16.31
C GLY A 77 -5.57 -17.49 16.75
N TYR A 78 -4.38 -17.37 16.15
CA TYR A 78 -3.38 -16.38 16.59
C TYR A 78 -3.86 -14.93 16.45
N VAL A 79 -4.58 -14.61 15.38
CA VAL A 79 -5.15 -13.26 15.19
C VAL A 79 -6.19 -12.96 16.28
N GLN A 80 -7.03 -13.94 16.62
CA GLN A 80 -8.06 -13.80 17.66
C GLN A 80 -7.43 -13.60 19.03
N GLU A 81 -6.34 -14.31 19.33
CA GLU A 81 -5.55 -14.14 20.56
C GLU A 81 -5.02 -12.69 20.68
N ILE A 82 -4.37 -12.18 19.64
CA ILE A 82 -3.86 -10.79 19.61
C ILE A 82 -5.00 -9.79 19.86
N LEU A 83 -6.12 -9.96 19.18
CA LEU A 83 -7.29 -9.08 19.33
C LEU A 83 -7.90 -9.17 20.73
N HIS A 84 -7.96 -10.36 21.32
CA HIS A 84 -8.47 -10.55 22.67
C HIS A 84 -7.60 -9.86 23.72
N GLU A 85 -6.27 -10.01 23.63
CA GLU A 85 -5.33 -9.35 24.52
C GLU A 85 -5.29 -7.83 24.32
N GLY A 86 -5.41 -7.36 23.08
CA GLY A 86 -5.64 -5.93 22.79
C GLY A 86 -6.92 -5.42 23.44
N GLY A 87 -8.01 -6.18 23.35
CA GLY A 87 -9.30 -5.86 23.94
C GLY A 87 -9.27 -5.78 25.47
N LYS A 88 -8.53 -6.68 26.15
CA LYS A 88 -8.33 -6.61 27.62
C LYS A 88 -7.67 -5.30 28.03
N ARG A 89 -6.57 -4.92 27.36
CA ARG A 89 -5.83 -3.69 27.64
C ARG A 89 -6.68 -2.44 27.39
N ALA A 90 -7.35 -2.40 26.24
CA ALA A 90 -8.25 -1.29 25.91
C ALA A 90 -9.42 -1.16 26.89
N ARG A 91 -10.00 -2.29 27.34
CA ARG A 91 -11.12 -2.30 28.29
C ARG A 91 -10.71 -1.72 29.65
N ALA A 92 -9.52 -2.03 30.15
CA ALA A 92 -9.04 -1.48 31.42
C ALA A 92 -8.97 0.05 31.36
N ILE A 93 -8.37 0.61 30.31
CA ILE A 93 -8.28 2.05 30.08
C ILE A 93 -9.67 2.68 29.95
N ALA A 94 -10.57 2.04 29.20
CA ALA A 94 -11.93 2.52 29.03
C ALA A 94 -12.73 2.52 30.34
N GLN A 95 -12.50 1.55 31.23
CA GLN A 95 -13.15 1.50 32.55
C GLN A 95 -12.71 2.66 33.44
N GLU A 96 -11.42 3.00 33.46
CA GLU A 96 -10.91 4.18 34.18
C GLU A 96 -11.56 5.47 33.65
N THR A 97 -11.60 5.62 32.32
CA THR A 97 -12.23 6.79 31.68
C THR A 97 -13.72 6.91 32.01
N ILE A 98 -14.47 5.81 31.95
CA ILE A 98 -15.91 5.81 32.23
C ILE A 98 -16.19 6.07 33.72
N ALA A 99 -15.34 5.59 34.63
CA ALA A 99 -15.45 5.91 36.05
C ALA A 99 -15.30 7.41 36.31
N GLU A 100 -14.33 8.06 35.67
CA GLU A 100 -14.17 9.52 35.74
C GLU A 100 -15.37 10.26 35.16
N VAL A 101 -15.90 9.80 34.02
CA VAL A 101 -17.10 10.40 33.41
C VAL A 101 -18.29 10.32 34.37
N TYR A 102 -18.53 9.16 34.98
CA TYR A 102 -19.62 9.00 35.93
C TYR A 102 -19.45 9.89 37.17
N ASP A 103 -18.23 10.00 37.72
CA ASP A 103 -17.91 10.93 38.81
C ASP A 103 -18.29 12.38 38.45
N LYS A 104 -17.84 12.85 37.27
CA LYS A 104 -18.12 14.21 36.81
C LYS A 104 -19.58 14.48 36.48
N MET A 105 -20.33 13.44 36.11
CA MET A 105 -21.76 13.54 35.83
C MET A 105 -22.63 13.41 37.09
N GLY A 106 -22.05 13.10 38.26
CA GLY A 106 -22.82 12.84 39.48
C GLY A 106 -23.68 11.58 39.38
N LEU A 107 -23.24 10.60 38.58
CA LEU A 107 -23.91 9.31 38.38
C LEU A 107 -23.34 8.22 39.30
N VAL A 108 -22.57 8.62 40.32
CA VAL A 108 -21.94 7.78 41.34
C VAL A 108 -22.62 8.01 42.69
#